data_AF-A0A0G1KBT7-F1
#
_entry.id   AF-A0A0G1KBT7-F1
#
_cell.length_a   1.000
_cell.length_b   1.000
_cell.length_c   1.000
_cell.angle_alpha   90.00
_cell.angle_beta   90.00
_cell.angle_gamma   90.00
#
_symmetry.space_group_name_H-M   'P 1'
#
loop_
_entity.id
_entity.type
_entity.pdbx_description
1 polymer ?
#
loop_
_entity_poly.entity_id
_entity_poly.type
_entity_poly.pdbx_seq_one_letter_code
_entity_poly.pdbx_strand_id
1 'polypeptide(L)'
;MLSSVFLGGCSLVAQPADIQTESPVVSLTGPVTVSGERVSITSSGKVIEITSRKIDLKQYNGRSVTVEGEYSGTTLFVDSVK
;
A
#
# COMPACT_ATOMS: atom_id res chain seq x y z
N MET A 1 -55.58 -10.79 -28.44
CA MET A 1 -54.57 -10.01 -27.69
C MET A 1 -54.78 -10.28 -26.21
N LEU A 2 -54.02 -11.19 -25.62
CA LEU A 2 -53.84 -11.26 -24.16
C LEU A 2 -52.33 -11.43 -23.92
N SER A 3 -51.71 -10.36 -23.44
CA SER A 3 -50.29 -10.30 -23.10
C SER A 3 -50.08 -10.91 -21.72
N SER A 4 -49.45 -12.08 -21.66
CA SER A 4 -49.00 -12.69 -20.42
C SER A 4 -47.61 -12.12 -20.09
N VAL A 5 -47.54 -11.36 -19.01
CA VAL A 5 -46.33 -10.76 -18.45
C VAL A 5 -45.39 -11.87 -17.98
N PHE A 6 -44.21 -11.97 -18.59
CA PHE A 6 -43.11 -12.79 -18.11
C PHE A 6 -42.53 -12.16 -16.83
N LEU A 7 -42.86 -12.73 -15.67
CA LEU A 7 -42.13 -12.49 -14.42
C LEU A 7 -40.77 -13.20 -14.52
N GLY A 8 -39.83 -12.56 -15.20
CA GLY A 8 -38.42 -12.92 -15.16
C GLY A 8 -37.90 -12.71 -13.75
N GLY A 9 -37.82 -13.79 -12.97
CA GLY A 9 -37.16 -13.79 -11.67
C GLY A 9 -35.68 -13.48 -11.84
N CYS A 10 -35.29 -12.24 -11.55
CA CYS A 10 -33.90 -11.89 -11.32
C CYS A 10 -33.46 -12.55 -10.01
N SER A 11 -32.85 -13.73 -10.12
CA SER A 11 -32.04 -14.30 -9.06
C SER A 11 -30.84 -13.37 -8.85
N LEU A 12 -31.00 -12.36 -7.99
CA LEU A 12 -29.90 -11.59 -7.46
C LEU A 12 -29.06 -12.53 -6.59
N VAL A 13 -28.15 -13.24 -7.23
CA VAL A 13 -27.01 -13.87 -6.56
C VAL A 13 -26.22 -12.72 -5.97
N ALA A 14 -26.43 -12.48 -4.67
CA ALA A 14 -25.54 -11.65 -3.87
C ALA A 14 -24.18 -12.35 -3.88
N GLN A 15 -23.30 -11.92 -4.78
CA GLN A 15 -21.88 -12.22 -4.64
C GLN A 15 -21.43 -11.53 -3.35
N PRO A 16 -20.89 -12.25 -2.36
CA PRO A 16 -20.19 -11.58 -1.28
C PRO A 16 -19.09 -10.75 -1.95
N ALA A 17 -19.09 -9.45 -1.72
CA ALA A 17 -17.93 -8.63 -2.02
C ALA A 17 -16.82 -9.18 -1.13
N ASP A 18 -15.92 -9.98 -1.71
CA ASP A 18 -14.60 -10.22 -1.15
C ASP A 18 -13.95 -8.84 -1.04
N ILE A 19 -14.12 -8.21 0.12
CA ILE A 19 -13.31 -7.07 0.51
C ILE A 19 -11.94 -7.65 0.83
N GLN A 20 -11.17 -7.88 -0.24
CA GLN A 20 -9.74 -8.09 -0.15
C GLN A 20 -9.14 -6.71 0.15
N THR A 21 -9.22 -6.29 1.42
CA THR A 21 -8.43 -5.16 1.95
C THR A 21 -6.97 -5.58 2.12
N GLU A 22 -6.37 -6.07 1.05
CA GLU A 22 -4.92 -6.20 0.98
C GLU A 22 -4.42 -4.87 0.42
N SER A 23 -3.97 -3.98 1.32
CA SER A 23 -3.14 -2.86 0.90
C SER A 23 -1.96 -3.47 0.15
N PRO A 24 -1.75 -3.17 -1.14
CA PRO A 24 -0.72 -3.84 -1.90
C PRO A 24 0.64 -3.52 -1.28
N VAL A 25 1.44 -4.56 -1.05
CA VAL A 25 2.82 -4.39 -0.61
C VAL A 25 3.58 -3.63 -1.71
N VAL A 26 4.18 -2.52 -1.32
CA VAL A 26 4.96 -1.63 -2.18
C VAL A 26 6.43 -1.84 -1.90
N SER A 27 7.21 -1.96 -2.97
CA SER A 27 8.67 -1.96 -2.95
C SER A 27 9.19 -0.64 -3.50
N LEU A 28 10.04 0.06 -2.73
CA LEU A 28 10.70 1.30 -3.14
C LEU A 28 12.21 1.15 -3.01
N THR A 29 12.94 1.61 -4.00
CA THR A 29 14.41 1.63 -3.97
C THR A 29 14.90 3.06 -4.06
N GLY A 30 15.81 3.43 -3.17
CA GLY A 30 16.41 4.75 -3.20
C GLY A 30 17.21 5.09 -1.95
N PRO A 31 17.90 6.26 -1.96
CA PRO A 31 18.61 6.75 -0.79
C PRO A 31 17.65 7.10 0.34
N VAL A 32 17.97 6.63 1.54
CA VAL A 32 17.30 7.00 2.78
C VAL A 32 17.90 8.28 3.34
N THR A 33 17.04 9.22 3.71
CA THR A 33 17.42 10.48 4.35
C THR A 33 16.71 10.60 5.69
N VAL A 34 17.49 10.88 6.74
CA VAL A 34 16.97 11.15 8.09
C VAL A 34 17.06 12.64 8.38
N SER A 35 15.93 13.24 8.75
CA SER A 35 15.83 14.65 9.15
C SER A 35 15.14 14.73 10.52
N GLY A 36 15.96 14.81 11.57
CA GLY A 36 15.49 14.70 12.96
C GLY A 36 14.82 13.35 13.21
N GLU A 37 13.51 13.38 13.49
CA GLU A 37 12.71 12.18 13.74
C GLU A 37 12.08 11.58 12.47
N ARG A 38 12.10 12.30 11.34
CA ARG A 38 11.52 11.83 10.09
C ARG A 38 12.54 11.06 9.26
N VAL A 39 12.09 9.95 8.69
CA VAL A 39 12.86 9.15 7.73
C VAL A 39 12.11 9.17 6.41
N SER A 40 12.85 9.31 5.31
CA SER A 40 12.29 9.35 3.96
C SER A 40 13.15 8.58 2.99
N ILE A 41 12.55 8.06 1.93
CA ILE A 41 13.25 7.46 0.79
C ILE A 41 12.97 8.28 -0.46
N THR A 42 14.01 8.53 -1.26
CA THR A 42 13.86 9.18 -2.57
C THR A 42 13.78 8.12 -3.65
N SER A 43 12.58 7.84 -4.18
CA SER A 43 12.36 6.85 -5.25
C SER A 43 11.78 7.54 -6.48
N SER A 44 12.37 7.30 -7.65
CA SER A 44 11.92 7.87 -8.93
C SER A 44 11.71 9.39 -8.90
N GLY A 45 12.58 10.12 -8.20
CA GLY A 45 12.51 11.57 -8.04
C GLY A 45 11.44 12.08 -7.05
N LYS A 46 10.73 11.18 -6.35
CA LYS A 46 9.77 11.52 -5.30
C LYS A 46 10.36 11.22 -3.92
N VAL A 47 10.15 12.13 -2.98
CA VAL A 47 10.48 11.92 -1.57
C VAL A 47 9.26 11.35 -0.87
N ILE A 48 9.40 10.18 -0.27
CA ILE A 48 8.31 9.45 0.38
C ILE A 48 8.68 9.25 1.85
N GLU A 49 7.78 9.63 2.77
CA GLU A 49 7.99 9.40 4.20
C GLU A 49 7.85 7.90 4.49
N ILE A 50 8.83 7.35 5.22
CA ILE A 50 8.86 5.94 5.60
C ILE A 50 8.97 5.81 7.11
N THR A 51 8.30 4.80 7.67
CA THR A 51 8.37 4.49 9.10
C THR A 51 8.36 2.98 9.30
N SER A 52 8.85 2.50 10.44
CA SER A 52 8.75 1.09 10.81
C SER A 52 8.63 0.93 12.31
N ARG A 53 7.87 -0.08 12.75
CA ARG A 53 7.75 -0.46 14.16
C ARG A 53 8.78 -1.50 14.60
N LYS A 54 9.45 -2.16 13.65
CA LYS A 54 10.31 -3.32 13.89
C LYS A 54 11.73 -3.14 13.37
N ILE A 55 11.97 -2.20 12.46
CA ILE A 55 13.28 -1.92 11.87
C ILE A 55 13.67 -0.49 12.24
N ASP A 56 14.87 -0.30 12.79
CA ASP A 56 15.43 1.04 12.93
C ASP A 56 15.88 1.53 11.55
N LEU A 57 15.07 2.37 10.90
CA LEU A 57 15.36 2.90 9.58
C LEU A 57 16.49 3.95 9.61
N LYS A 58 16.79 4.54 10.77
CA LYS A 58 17.79 5.60 10.90
C LYS A 58 19.21 5.08 10.59
N GLN A 59 19.46 3.79 10.81
CA GLN A 59 20.74 3.14 10.50
C GLN A 59 21.10 3.14 9.01
N TYR A 60 20.11 3.34 8.12
CA TYR A 60 20.30 3.38 6.67
C TYR A 60 20.49 4.79 6.12
N ASN A 61 20.64 5.81 6.98
CA ASN A 61 20.83 7.19 6.54
C ASN A 61 22.00 7.34 5.53
N GLY A 62 21.74 7.98 4.41
CA GLY A 62 22.67 8.16 3.30
C GLY A 62 22.93 6.91 2.45
N ARG A 63 22.30 5.77 2.77
CA ARG A 63 22.42 4.52 2.01
C ARG A 63 21.24 4.35 1.07
N SER A 64 21.52 3.84 -0.13
CA SER A 64 20.48 3.38 -1.04
C SER A 64 20.08 1.96 -0.67
N VAL A 65 18.81 1.75 -0.34
CA VAL A 65 18.26 0.45 0.06
C VAL A 65 16.94 0.20 -0.67
N THR A 66 16.47 -1.04 -0.66
CA THR A 66 15.11 -1.38 -1.09
C THR A 66 14.26 -1.65 0.14
N VAL A 67 13.18 -0.89 0.31
CA VAL A 67 12.22 -1.07 1.39
C VAL A 67 10.94 -1.69 0.84
N GLU A 68 10.36 -2.63 1.58
CA GLU A 68 9.06 -3.21 1.26
C GLU A 68 8.10 -2.96 2.41
N GLY A 69 6.86 -2.60 2.11
CA GLY A 69 5.87 -2.25 3.13
C GLY A 69 4.54 -1.83 2.55
N GLU A 70 3.67 -1.28 3.38
CA GLU A 70 2.31 -0.87 2.99
C GLU A 70 2.08 0.62 3.24
N TYR A 71 1.33 1.28 2.36
CA TYR A 71 0.97 2.68 2.58
C TYR A 71 -0.15 2.79 3.61
N SER A 72 0.05 3.69 4.58
CA SER A 72 -1.01 4.20 5.44
C SER A 72 -1.10 5.70 5.22
N GLY A 73 -2.09 6.13 4.42
CA GLY A 73 -2.17 7.51 3.94
C GLY A 73 -0.99 7.88 3.04
N THR A 74 -0.16 8.81 3.49
CA THR A 74 1.03 9.31 2.76
C THR A 74 2.35 8.69 3.21
N THR A 75 2.32 7.83 4.23
CA THR A 75 3.51 7.24 4.84
C THR A 75 3.57 5.75 4.52
N LEU A 76 4.75 5.27 4.12
CA LEU A 76 4.99 3.84 3.92
C LEU A 76 5.44 3.20 5.24
N PHE A 77 4.69 2.21 5.71
CA PHE A 77 5.07 1.37 6.83
C PHE A 77 5.93 0.22 6.35
N VAL A 78 7.24 0.33 6.58
CA VAL A 78 8.26 -0.59 6.10
C VAL A 78 8.29 -1.85 6.95
N ASP A 79 8.14 -2.97 6.26
CA ASP A 79 8.19 -4.33 6.78
C ASP A 79 9.51 -5.05 6.54
N SER A 80 10.26 -4.68 5.51
CA SER A 80 11.58 -5.25 5.26
C SER A 80 12.50 -4.23 4.59
N VAL A 81 13.82 -4.40 4.77
CA VAL A 81 14.86 -3.62 4.10
C VAL A 81 15.88 -4.60 3.51
N LYS A 82 16.25 -4.38 2.24
CA LYS A 82 17.21 -5.17 1.47
C LYS A 82 18.34 -4.28 0.95
#